data_AF-A0A2D4FI69-F1
#
_entry.id   AF-A0A2D4FI69-F1
#
_cell.length_a   1.000
_cell.length_b   1.000
_cell.length_c   1.000
_cell.angle_alpha   90.00
_cell.angle_beta   90.00
_cell.angle_gamma   90.00
#
_symmetry.space_group_name_H-M   'P 1'
#
loop_
_entity.id
_entity.type
_entity.pdbx_description
1 polymer ?
#
loop_
_entity_poly.entity_id
_entity_poly.type
_entity_poly.pdbx_seq_one_letter_code
_entity_poly.pdbx_strand_id
1 'polypeptide(L)'
;ELPAGPGGSRGSGTSQAGWRAVLGPPRLEASLGEEGGVPDPRLPPGPAGCSALQSPLPLGFPACKDRLLLRSLRWANVPVSREKMADIPGDSAKWHLFTRKRDVTYRIPALIYRPAETTFLAFVEERSSPRDEHAKGLVMRCGFREGLSVKWGPFIRLKTAGLPNHRTMNPCPVYDKTNDVIFLFFICVRDGISEQHQLRTGRNAVRLGYISSEDGSRTWSSMTDLTERVMGDHEAQKWATFAVGPGHGVQLSSGGLVIPAYAY
;
A
#
# COMPACT_ATOMS: atom_id res chain seq x y z
N GLU A 1 -8.27 -49.65 33.56
CA GLU A 1 -7.46 -49.30 32.38
C GLU A 1 -8.38 -48.80 31.26
N LEU A 2 -8.02 -47.62 30.75
CA LEU A 2 -8.37 -46.87 29.53
C LEU A 2 -9.08 -47.58 28.34
N PRO A 3 -9.63 -46.84 27.34
CA PRO A 3 -10.60 -45.72 27.43
C PRO A 3 -11.65 -45.70 26.27
N ALA A 4 -12.57 -44.73 26.34
CA ALA A 4 -13.52 -44.36 25.29
C ALA A 4 -12.85 -43.61 24.10
N GLY A 5 -13.31 -43.87 22.88
CA GLY A 5 -12.91 -43.16 21.65
C GLY A 5 -13.87 -42.00 21.32
N PRO A 6 -13.37 -40.83 20.85
CA PRO A 6 -14.24 -39.70 20.52
C PRO A 6 -14.60 -39.62 19.04
N GLY A 7 -15.91 -39.43 18.81
CA GLY A 7 -16.58 -38.46 17.95
C GLY A 7 -15.82 -37.81 16.78
N GLY A 8 -16.32 -38.06 15.58
CA GLY A 8 -15.95 -37.33 14.37
C GLY A 8 -16.40 -35.86 14.40
N SER A 9 -15.54 -34.97 13.90
CA SER A 9 -15.88 -33.59 13.57
C SER A 9 -16.08 -33.47 12.06
N ARG A 10 -17.30 -33.06 11.67
CA ARG A 10 -17.64 -32.65 10.30
C ARG A 10 -16.95 -31.33 10.01
N GLY A 11 -16.11 -31.29 8.99
CA GLY A 11 -15.57 -30.06 8.44
C GLY A 11 -16.69 -29.23 7.82
N SER A 12 -16.95 -28.04 8.37
CA SER A 12 -17.79 -27.03 7.72
C SER A 12 -16.95 -26.32 6.66
N GLY A 13 -17.14 -26.69 5.39
CA GLY A 13 -16.64 -25.93 4.26
C GLY A 13 -17.36 -24.59 4.17
N THR A 14 -16.65 -23.49 4.45
CA THR A 14 -17.12 -22.15 4.11
C THR A 14 -16.79 -21.88 2.65
N SER A 15 -17.84 -21.68 1.85
CA SER A 15 -17.74 -21.22 0.47
C SER A 15 -17.19 -19.79 0.45
N GLN A 16 -15.93 -19.61 0.04
CA GLN A 16 -15.37 -18.30 -0.26
C GLN A 16 -15.94 -17.79 -1.59
N ALA A 17 -16.88 -16.84 -1.52
CA ALA A 17 -17.24 -16.01 -2.66
C ALA A 17 -16.33 -14.78 -2.67
N GLY A 18 -15.32 -14.76 -3.55
CA GLY A 18 -14.45 -13.60 -3.74
C GLY A 18 -15.17 -12.51 -4.52
N TRP A 19 -15.18 -11.29 -4.00
CA TRP A 19 -15.69 -10.11 -4.70
C TRP A 19 -14.54 -9.34 -5.36
N ARG A 20 -14.76 -8.82 -6.56
CA ARG A 20 -13.77 -8.06 -7.34
C ARG A 20 -14.18 -6.59 -7.39
N ALA A 21 -13.57 -5.75 -6.57
CA ALA A 21 -13.65 -4.30 -6.76
C ALA A 21 -12.64 -3.90 -7.85
N VAL A 22 -13.13 -3.51 -9.02
CA VAL A 22 -12.32 -2.86 -10.06
C VAL A 22 -12.45 -1.35 -9.84
N LEU A 23 -11.46 -0.75 -9.19
CA LEU A 23 -11.38 0.71 -9.12
C LEU A 23 -10.76 1.20 -10.43
N GLY A 24 -11.56 1.92 -11.23
CA GLY A 24 -11.04 2.67 -12.37
C GLY A 24 -10.12 3.81 -11.91
N PRO A 25 -9.23 4.32 -12.78
CA PRO A 25 -8.34 5.41 -12.40
C PRO A 25 -9.17 6.63 -11.96
N PRO A 26 -8.80 7.32 -10.86
CA PRO A 26 -9.45 8.56 -10.48
C PRO A 26 -9.25 9.60 -11.60
N ARG A 27 -10.34 10.13 -12.14
CA ARG A 27 -10.29 11.35 -12.97
C ARG A 27 -9.97 12.52 -12.05
N LEU A 28 -8.81 13.14 -12.22
CA LEU A 28 -8.57 14.48 -11.70
C LEU A 28 -9.40 15.46 -12.54
N GLU A 29 -10.50 15.94 -11.97
CA GLU A 29 -11.15 17.17 -12.44
C GLU A 29 -10.30 18.35 -11.95
N ALA A 30 -9.51 18.93 -12.86
CA ALA A 30 -8.82 20.19 -12.61
C ALA A 30 -9.87 21.32 -12.68
N SER A 31 -10.36 21.75 -11.52
CA SER A 31 -11.13 22.98 -11.42
C SER A 31 -10.18 24.17 -11.62
N LEU A 32 -10.14 24.71 -12.84
CA LEU A 32 -9.64 26.05 -13.10
C LEU A 32 -10.65 27.04 -12.50
N GLY A 33 -10.34 27.55 -11.31
CA GLY A 33 -11.03 28.72 -10.77
C GLY A 33 -10.52 29.96 -11.49
N GLU A 34 -11.37 30.53 -12.36
CA GLU A 34 -11.23 31.92 -12.80
C GLU A 34 -11.57 32.85 -11.62
N GLU A 35 -10.57 33.58 -11.12
CA GLU A 35 -10.77 34.74 -10.26
C GLU A 35 -10.56 36.00 -11.12
N GLY A 36 -11.66 36.56 -11.62
CA GLY A 36 -11.71 37.89 -12.20
C GLY A 36 -11.96 38.93 -11.12
N GLY A 37 -10.96 39.76 -10.83
CA GLY A 37 -11.05 40.91 -9.92
C GLY A 37 -10.42 42.16 -10.50
N VAL A 38 -11.24 43.20 -10.71
CA VAL A 38 -10.90 44.53 -11.23
C VAL A 38 -10.07 45.34 -10.20
N PRO A 39 -9.05 46.14 -10.61
CA PRO A 39 -8.20 46.87 -9.66
C PRO A 39 -8.77 48.25 -9.23
N ASP A 40 -8.61 48.60 -7.95
CA ASP A 40 -8.89 49.92 -7.36
C ASP A 40 -7.64 50.83 -7.46
N PRO A 41 -7.73 52.06 -8.03
CA PRO A 41 -6.59 52.95 -8.17
C PRO A 41 -6.56 53.97 -7.03
N ARG A 42 -5.64 53.82 -6.07
CA ARG A 42 -5.14 54.91 -5.20
C ARG A 42 -3.99 54.39 -4.31
N LEU A 43 -2.73 54.65 -4.71
CA LEU A 43 -1.56 55.06 -3.88
C LEU A 43 -0.22 54.87 -4.68
N PRO A 44 0.81 55.72 -4.45
CA PRO A 44 1.94 55.95 -5.37
C PRO A 44 3.15 55.00 -5.18
N PRO A 45 4.09 54.94 -6.14
CA PRO A 45 5.20 53.98 -6.12
C PRO A 45 6.40 54.46 -5.27
N GLY A 46 7.02 53.52 -4.54
CA GLY A 46 8.31 53.69 -3.85
C GLY A 46 9.43 52.87 -4.51
N PRO A 47 10.71 53.23 -4.28
CA PRO A 47 11.76 53.11 -5.29
C PRO A 47 12.52 51.77 -5.32
N ALA A 48 13.17 51.57 -6.46
CA ALA A 48 14.09 50.50 -6.78
C ALA A 48 15.26 50.37 -5.78
N GLY A 49 15.66 49.13 -5.50
CA GLY A 49 16.86 48.79 -4.76
C GLY A 49 17.43 47.47 -5.24
N CYS A 50 18.49 47.55 -6.06
CA CYS A 50 19.38 46.46 -6.38
C CYS A 50 20.12 45.97 -5.12
N SER A 51 20.27 44.66 -4.96
CA SER A 51 21.51 44.05 -4.47
C SER A 51 21.56 42.59 -4.87
N ALA A 52 22.54 42.31 -5.74
CA ALA A 52 23.05 40.98 -6.00
C ALA A 52 23.73 40.42 -4.73
N LEU A 53 23.75 39.09 -4.58
CA LEU A 53 24.96 38.32 -4.25
C LEU A 53 24.67 36.81 -4.24
N GLN A 54 25.49 36.11 -5.03
CA GLN A 54 26.10 34.79 -4.81
C GLN A 54 25.27 33.50 -4.92
N SER A 55 25.49 32.86 -6.06
CA SER A 55 25.53 31.40 -6.29
C SER A 55 26.48 30.68 -5.31
N PRO A 56 26.29 29.36 -5.11
CA PRO A 56 27.32 28.47 -5.66
C PRO A 56 26.79 27.18 -6.33
N LEU A 57 27.42 26.87 -7.48
CA LEU A 57 27.84 25.58 -8.06
C LEU A 57 26.88 24.37 -8.08
N PRO A 58 26.59 23.79 -9.27
CA PRO A 58 26.04 22.44 -9.39
C PRO A 58 27.17 21.38 -9.38
N LEU A 59 27.04 20.36 -8.55
CA LEU A 59 27.83 19.14 -8.64
C LEU A 59 27.38 18.33 -9.86
N GLY A 60 28.26 18.27 -10.86
CA GLY A 60 28.07 17.48 -12.07
C GLY A 60 28.24 15.98 -11.83
N PHE A 61 27.36 15.20 -12.45
CA PHE A 61 27.61 13.80 -12.79
C PHE A 61 27.34 13.61 -14.29
N PRO A 62 28.11 12.76 -14.98
CA PRO A 62 28.19 12.78 -16.44
C PRO A 62 26.93 12.22 -17.09
N ALA A 63 26.39 12.97 -18.05
CA ALA A 63 25.42 12.48 -19.01
C ALA A 63 26.13 11.49 -19.96
N CYS A 64 25.87 10.19 -19.80
CA CYS A 64 26.29 9.19 -20.76
C CYS A 64 25.25 9.15 -21.89
N LYS A 65 25.58 9.80 -23.01
CA LYS A 65 24.88 9.64 -24.28
C LYS A 65 25.42 8.39 -24.95
N ASP A 66 24.69 7.28 -24.87
CA ASP A 66 24.86 6.20 -25.84
C ASP A 66 23.53 5.83 -26.47
N ARG A 67 23.45 6.18 -27.76
CA ARG A 67 22.35 5.91 -28.67
C ARG A 67 22.59 4.54 -29.28
N LEU A 68 22.07 3.49 -28.67
CA LEU A 68 22.06 2.15 -29.27
C LEU A 68 20.73 1.90 -30.00
N LEU A 69 20.86 1.74 -31.31
CA LEU A 69 19.81 1.38 -32.26
C LEU A 69 19.11 0.07 -31.84
N LEU A 70 17.85 0.14 -31.44
CA LEU A 70 16.99 -1.04 -31.36
C LEU A 70 16.65 -1.51 -32.77
N ARG A 71 17.35 -2.55 -33.23
CA ARG A 71 16.88 -3.38 -34.34
C ARG A 71 15.78 -4.32 -33.82
N SER A 72 14.69 -4.38 -34.56
CA SER A 72 13.60 -5.34 -34.39
C SER A 72 14.13 -6.77 -34.25
N LEU A 73 13.95 -7.37 -33.07
CA LEU A 73 14.10 -8.81 -32.86
C LEU A 73 12.70 -9.42 -32.92
N ARG A 74 12.45 -10.20 -33.98
CA ARG A 74 11.25 -11.02 -34.10
C ARG A 74 11.26 -12.07 -32.99
N TRP A 75 10.12 -12.27 -32.34
CA TRP A 75 9.93 -13.34 -31.38
C TRP A 75 10.04 -14.69 -32.09
N ALA A 76 11.17 -15.38 -31.90
CA ALA A 76 11.27 -16.80 -32.16
C ALA A 76 10.63 -17.55 -30.98
N ASN A 77 9.78 -18.52 -31.28
CA ASN A 77 9.18 -19.43 -30.28
C ASN A 77 10.29 -20.08 -29.44
N VAL A 78 10.41 -19.65 -28.18
CA VAL A 78 11.28 -20.29 -27.20
C VAL A 78 10.58 -21.57 -26.73
N PRO A 79 11.20 -22.75 -26.84
CA PRO A 79 10.61 -23.97 -26.29
C PRO A 79 10.55 -23.83 -24.77
N VAL A 80 9.37 -24.07 -24.18
CA VAL A 80 9.20 -24.14 -22.73
C VAL A 80 9.90 -25.41 -22.25
N SER A 81 11.17 -25.30 -21.90
CA SER A 81 11.85 -26.30 -21.08
C SER A 81 11.26 -26.25 -19.68
N ARG A 82 10.96 -27.42 -19.13
CA ARG A 82 10.52 -27.62 -17.75
C ARG A 82 11.67 -27.18 -16.82
N GLU A 83 11.74 -25.89 -16.51
CA GLU A 83 12.69 -25.35 -15.54
C GLU A 83 12.44 -26.09 -14.22
N LYS A 84 13.44 -26.86 -13.79
CA LYS A 84 13.51 -27.34 -12.41
C LYS A 84 13.43 -26.09 -11.53
N MET A 85 12.54 -26.09 -10.53
CA MET A 85 12.59 -25.07 -9.46
C MET A 85 14.04 -24.94 -9.04
N ALA A 86 14.64 -23.77 -9.27
CA ALA A 86 16.01 -23.53 -8.85
C ALA A 86 16.08 -23.79 -7.35
N ASP A 87 16.95 -24.70 -6.93
CA ASP A 87 17.27 -24.88 -5.52
C ASP A 87 17.67 -23.51 -4.97
N ILE A 88 17.03 -23.11 -3.86
CA ILE A 88 17.38 -21.86 -3.17
C ILE A 88 18.87 -21.98 -2.81
N PRO A 89 19.76 -21.13 -3.35
CA PRO A 89 21.18 -21.22 -3.03
C PRO A 89 21.36 -21.23 -1.51
N GLY A 90 22.21 -22.13 -1.00
CA GLY A 90 22.43 -22.34 0.45
C GLY A 90 22.89 -21.09 1.22
N ASP A 91 23.19 -20.00 0.52
CA ASP A 91 23.59 -18.69 1.05
C ASP A 91 22.46 -17.65 1.06
N SER A 92 21.18 -18.05 1.05
CA SER A 92 20.09 -17.07 1.17
C SER A 92 20.13 -16.39 2.55
N ALA A 93 20.69 -15.18 2.60
CA ALA A 93 20.77 -14.39 3.82
C ALA A 93 19.35 -14.02 4.30
N LYS A 94 18.95 -14.51 5.48
CA LYS A 94 17.67 -14.18 6.13
C LYS A 94 17.83 -12.94 6.99
N TRP A 95 17.02 -11.91 6.71
CA TRP A 95 17.03 -10.65 7.46
C TRP A 95 15.74 -10.48 8.27
N HIS A 96 15.88 -10.12 9.54
CA HIS A 96 14.76 -9.72 10.40
C HIS A 96 14.51 -8.21 10.26
N LEU A 97 13.56 -7.82 9.40
CA LEU A 97 13.25 -6.40 9.15
C LEU A 97 12.49 -5.73 10.31
N PHE A 98 11.61 -6.50 10.95
CA PHE A 98 10.82 -6.08 12.09
C PHE A 98 10.92 -7.14 13.18
N THR A 99 11.52 -6.76 14.31
CA THR A 99 11.77 -7.65 15.44
C THR A 99 10.93 -7.21 16.62
N ARG A 100 10.25 -8.16 17.27
CA ARG A 100 9.46 -7.91 18.49
C ARG A 100 10.30 -7.15 19.52
N LYS A 101 9.73 -6.09 20.10
CA LYS A 101 10.24 -5.39 21.28
C LYS A 101 9.33 -5.72 22.47
N ARG A 102 9.73 -5.41 23.71
CA ARG A 102 8.99 -5.81 24.93
C ARG A 102 7.47 -5.59 24.81
N ASP A 103 7.07 -4.39 24.42
CA ASP A 103 5.65 -3.98 24.37
C ASP A 103 5.10 -3.82 22.94
N VAL A 104 5.86 -4.27 21.93
CA VAL A 104 5.51 -4.10 20.51
C VAL A 104 5.70 -5.39 19.74
N THR A 105 4.62 -5.85 19.11
CA THR A 105 4.59 -6.98 18.20
C THR A 105 4.30 -6.49 16.78
N TYR A 106 4.92 -7.13 15.78
CA TYR A 106 4.67 -6.85 14.37
C TYR A 106 4.02 -8.07 13.71
N ARG A 107 2.89 -7.90 13.03
CA ARG A 107 2.18 -8.96 12.30
C ARG A 107 1.63 -8.42 10.99
N ILE A 108 1.17 -9.33 10.14
CA ILE A 108 0.49 -9.03 8.88
C ILE A 108 1.43 -8.24 7.92
N PRO A 109 2.46 -8.91 7.38
CA PRO A 109 3.40 -8.27 6.49
C PRO A 109 2.80 -8.05 5.10
N ALA A 110 3.25 -6.98 4.45
CA ALA A 110 3.03 -6.74 3.03
C ALA A 110 4.30 -6.21 2.38
N LEU A 111 4.52 -6.55 1.11
CA LEU A 111 5.73 -6.18 0.37
C LEU A 111 5.33 -5.78 -1.05
N ILE A 112 5.88 -4.67 -1.54
CA ILE A 112 5.74 -4.23 -2.93
C ILE A 112 7.09 -3.82 -3.48
N TYR A 113 7.31 -4.09 -4.76
CA TYR A 113 8.49 -3.68 -5.50
C TYR A 113 8.12 -2.56 -6.48
N ARG A 114 8.88 -1.46 -6.46
CA ARG A 114 8.80 -0.35 -7.40
C ARG A 114 10.05 -0.37 -8.31
N PRO A 115 9.90 -0.81 -9.56
CA PRO A 115 11.03 -0.91 -10.50
C PRO A 115 11.70 0.43 -10.83
N ALA A 116 10.95 1.53 -10.84
CA ALA A 116 11.46 2.86 -11.23
C ALA A 116 12.72 3.28 -10.47
N GLU A 117 12.80 2.96 -9.16
CA GLU A 117 13.98 3.21 -8.32
C GLU A 117 14.62 1.93 -7.80
N THR A 118 14.20 0.76 -8.30
CA THR A 118 14.64 -0.55 -7.80
C THR A 118 14.43 -0.74 -6.29
N THR A 119 13.33 -0.19 -5.75
CA THR A 119 13.04 -0.17 -4.31
C THR A 119 11.99 -1.20 -3.90
N PHE A 120 12.17 -1.78 -2.72
CA PHE A 120 11.18 -2.57 -2.00
C PHE A 120 10.59 -1.76 -0.85
N LEU A 121 9.28 -1.83 -0.67
CA LEU A 121 8.62 -1.28 0.51
C LEU A 121 7.98 -2.42 1.28
N ALA A 122 8.48 -2.64 2.50
CA ALA A 122 7.95 -3.63 3.42
C ALA A 122 7.08 -2.92 4.45
N PHE A 123 5.80 -3.28 4.50
CA PHE A 123 4.82 -2.79 5.46
C PHE A 123 4.47 -3.88 6.47
N VAL A 124 4.10 -3.48 7.68
CA VAL A 124 3.61 -4.39 8.71
C VAL A 124 2.72 -3.63 9.68
N GLU A 125 1.82 -4.33 10.35
CA GLU A 125 1.08 -3.76 11.46
C GLU A 125 1.97 -3.68 12.70
N GLU A 126 1.91 -2.55 13.39
CA GLU A 126 2.43 -2.38 14.74
C GLU A 126 1.32 -2.62 15.75
N ARG A 127 1.59 -3.47 16.75
CA ARG A 127 0.59 -3.97 17.70
C ARG A 127 1.13 -3.93 19.13
N SER A 128 0.28 -3.64 20.12
CA SER A 128 0.68 -3.71 21.54
C SER A 128 0.67 -5.14 22.10
N SER A 129 0.04 -6.09 21.41
CA SER A 129 0.20 -7.52 21.66
C SER A 129 -0.13 -8.33 20.40
N PRO A 130 0.07 -9.66 20.40
CA PRO A 130 -0.27 -10.51 19.25
C PRO A 130 -1.76 -10.55 18.87
N ARG A 131 -2.68 -10.12 19.75
CA ARG A 131 -4.15 -10.18 19.52
C ARG A 131 -4.59 -9.20 18.46
N ASP A 132 -5.55 -9.58 17.63
CA ASP A 132 -6.03 -8.84 16.44
C ASP A 132 -6.69 -7.47 16.77
N GLU A 133 -7.23 -7.32 17.97
CA GLU A 133 -7.81 -6.05 18.45
C GLU A 133 -6.76 -5.03 18.91
N HIS A 134 -5.50 -5.47 19.10
CA HIS A 134 -4.43 -4.62 19.64
C HIS A 134 -3.54 -3.98 18.57
N ALA A 135 -4.00 -3.94 17.31
CA ALA A 135 -3.34 -3.17 16.26
C ALA A 135 -3.39 -1.68 16.60
N LYS A 136 -2.34 -0.96 16.23
CA LYS A 136 -2.20 0.48 16.52
C LYS A 136 -2.02 1.29 15.26
N GLY A 137 -1.27 0.79 14.29
CA GLY A 137 -1.00 1.51 13.05
C GLY A 137 -0.11 0.71 12.12
N LEU A 138 0.23 1.31 10.99
CA LEU A 138 1.11 0.72 9.99
C LEU A 138 2.50 1.34 10.05
N VAL A 139 3.50 0.49 9.87
CA VAL A 139 4.91 0.89 9.83
C VAL A 139 5.56 0.27 8.61
N MET A 140 6.62 0.90 8.12
CA MET A 140 7.32 0.46 6.94
C MET A 140 8.84 0.60 7.03
N ARG A 141 9.52 -0.10 6.13
CA ARG A 141 10.92 0.14 5.76
C ARG A 141 11.03 0.17 4.23
N CYS A 142 11.83 1.10 3.72
CA CYS A 142 12.25 1.12 2.32
C CYS A 142 13.57 0.37 2.16
N GLY A 143 13.72 -0.43 1.12
CA GLY A 143 14.93 -1.19 0.82
C GLY A 143 15.37 -0.95 -0.62
N PHE A 144 16.64 -0.62 -0.84
CA PHE A 144 17.22 -0.44 -2.17
C PHE A 144 17.84 -1.75 -2.64
N ARG A 145 17.43 -2.23 -3.82
CA ARG A 145 17.99 -3.44 -4.40
C ARG A 145 19.30 -3.14 -5.12
N GLU A 146 20.37 -3.82 -4.71
CA GLU A 146 21.65 -3.84 -5.40
C GLU A 146 22.00 -5.28 -5.79
N GLY A 147 21.81 -5.62 -7.07
CA GLY A 147 21.97 -6.98 -7.58
C GLY A 147 20.94 -7.94 -6.96
N LEU A 148 21.43 -8.91 -6.19
CA LEU A 148 20.61 -9.88 -5.44
C LEU A 148 20.39 -9.48 -3.96
N SER A 149 21.01 -8.39 -3.51
CA SER A 149 20.94 -7.91 -2.14
C SER A 149 19.96 -6.74 -2.00
N VAL A 150 19.44 -6.52 -0.80
CA VAL A 150 18.59 -5.36 -0.48
C VAL A 150 19.13 -4.64 0.75
N LYS A 151 19.44 -3.35 0.62
CA LYS A 151 19.86 -2.48 1.72
C LYS A 151 18.65 -1.79 2.31
N TRP A 152 18.27 -2.20 3.51
CA TRP A 152 17.09 -1.67 4.20
C TRP A 152 17.40 -0.39 4.98
N GLY A 153 16.62 0.64 4.71
CA GLY A 153 16.64 1.92 5.41
C GLY A 153 15.95 1.88 6.77
N PRO A 154 15.77 3.05 7.39
CA PRO A 154 15.21 3.17 8.73
C PRO A 154 13.73 2.78 8.78
N PHE A 155 13.26 2.54 10.00
CA PHE A 155 11.86 2.34 10.33
C PHE A 155 11.08 3.65 10.20
N ILE A 156 9.90 3.59 9.57
CA ILE A 156 9.01 4.74 9.37
C ILE A 156 7.60 4.37 9.83
N ARG A 157 6.97 5.19 10.66
CA ARG A 157 5.55 5.04 11.04
C ARG A 157 4.66 5.88 10.12
N LEU A 158 3.64 5.28 9.55
CA LEU A 158 2.73 5.92 8.60
C LEU A 158 1.62 6.67 9.34
N LYS A 159 1.94 7.88 9.83
CA LYS A 159 1.04 8.68 10.68
C LYS A 159 -0.27 9.11 9.98
N THR A 160 -0.27 9.16 8.65
CA THR A 160 -1.45 9.52 7.85
C THR A 160 -2.34 8.32 7.52
N ALA A 161 -1.90 7.09 7.82
CA ALA A 161 -2.67 5.86 7.60
C ALA A 161 -3.55 5.53 8.82
N GLY A 162 -4.76 6.07 8.84
CA GLY A 162 -5.73 5.72 9.88
C GLY A 162 -6.81 6.77 10.09
N LEU A 163 -7.73 6.46 10.99
CA LEU A 163 -8.77 7.36 11.47
C LEU A 163 -8.68 7.47 13.01
N PRO A 164 -9.07 8.60 13.61
CA PRO A 164 -9.22 8.70 15.06
C PRO A 164 -10.15 7.62 15.62
N ASN A 165 -9.84 7.07 16.79
CA ASN A 165 -10.63 6.01 17.47
C ASN A 165 -10.82 4.72 16.64
N HIS A 166 -9.88 4.44 15.74
CA HIS A 166 -9.83 3.22 14.96
C HIS A 166 -8.42 2.63 15.01
N ARG A 167 -8.33 1.31 14.94
CA ARG A 167 -7.10 0.58 14.67
C ARG A 167 -6.93 0.38 13.17
N THR A 168 -5.74 0.66 12.65
CA THR A 168 -5.38 0.43 11.24
C THR A 168 -4.80 -0.98 11.08
N MET A 169 -5.33 -1.75 10.13
CA MET A 169 -5.02 -3.16 9.91
C MET A 169 -4.96 -3.52 8.41
N ASN A 170 -4.41 -4.69 8.10
CA ASN A 170 -4.33 -5.31 6.79
C ASN A 170 -3.70 -4.42 5.71
N PRO A 171 -2.39 -4.09 5.80
CA PRO A 171 -1.71 -3.37 4.74
C PRO A 171 -1.79 -4.15 3.41
N CYS A 172 -2.19 -3.46 2.36
CA CYS A 172 -2.29 -3.99 0.99
C CYS A 172 -1.78 -2.94 -0.02
N PRO A 173 -0.46 -2.81 -0.20
CA PRO A 173 0.13 -1.99 -1.24
C PRO A 173 -0.20 -2.50 -2.65
N VAL A 174 -0.41 -1.58 -3.58
CA VAL A 174 -0.40 -1.80 -5.03
C VAL A 174 0.43 -0.70 -5.68
N TYR A 175 1.18 -1.08 -6.71
CA TYR A 175 1.96 -0.13 -7.50
C TYR A 175 1.28 0.11 -8.84
N ASP A 176 0.87 1.35 -9.08
CA ASP A 176 0.41 1.84 -10.36
C ASP A 176 1.63 2.21 -11.21
N LYS A 177 1.99 1.32 -12.15
CA LYS A 177 3.12 1.48 -13.05
C LYS A 177 2.89 2.59 -14.08
N THR A 178 1.64 2.93 -14.37
CA THR A 178 1.29 3.92 -15.39
C THR A 178 1.59 5.33 -14.90
N ASN A 179 1.23 5.61 -13.65
CA ASN A 179 1.41 6.93 -13.04
C ASN A 179 2.59 6.99 -12.05
N ASP A 180 3.29 5.87 -11.87
CA ASP A 180 4.38 5.72 -10.89
C ASP A 180 3.95 6.02 -9.44
N VAL A 181 2.72 5.64 -9.08
CA VAL A 181 2.13 5.90 -7.76
C VAL A 181 2.03 4.60 -6.97
N ILE A 182 2.38 4.65 -5.69
CA ILE A 182 2.12 3.55 -4.75
C ILE A 182 0.89 3.90 -3.94
N PHE A 183 -0.12 3.04 -3.98
CA PHE A 183 -1.27 3.10 -3.09
C PHE A 183 -1.10 2.06 -2.00
N LEU A 184 -1.32 2.43 -0.74
CA LEU A 184 -1.42 1.51 0.37
C LEU A 184 -2.87 1.47 0.85
N PHE A 185 -3.58 0.41 0.48
CA PHE A 185 -4.92 0.13 0.99
C PHE A 185 -4.83 -0.53 2.36
N PHE A 186 -5.81 -0.27 3.21
CA PHE A 186 -5.92 -0.84 4.54
C PHE A 186 -7.35 -0.69 5.07
N ILE A 187 -7.66 -1.42 6.13
CA ILE A 187 -8.90 -1.21 6.88
C ILE A 187 -8.65 -0.46 8.19
N CYS A 188 -9.64 0.31 8.60
CA CYS A 188 -9.72 0.92 9.93
C CYS A 188 -10.93 0.35 10.66
N VAL A 189 -10.71 -0.32 11.79
CA VAL A 189 -11.82 -0.89 12.57
C VAL A 189 -11.99 -0.08 13.85
N ARG A 190 -13.23 0.28 14.19
CA ARG A 190 -13.52 1.06 15.39
C ARG A 190 -12.94 0.40 16.64
N ASP A 191 -12.29 1.19 17.49
CA ASP A 191 -11.69 0.70 18.73
C ASP A 191 -12.74 0.05 19.64
N GLY A 192 -12.34 -1.00 20.35
CA GLY A 192 -13.22 -1.78 21.23
C GLY A 192 -14.17 -2.75 20.52
N ILE A 193 -14.31 -2.69 19.20
CA ILE A 193 -15.18 -3.59 18.43
C ILE A 193 -14.35 -4.71 17.78
N SER A 194 -14.52 -5.96 18.22
CA SER A 194 -13.86 -7.13 17.63
C SER A 194 -14.57 -7.63 16.38
N GLU A 195 -13.87 -8.38 15.53
CA GLU A 195 -14.48 -9.08 14.38
C GLU A 195 -15.65 -9.96 14.83
N GLN A 196 -15.46 -10.74 15.90
CA GLN A 196 -16.51 -11.60 16.44
C GLN A 196 -17.75 -10.83 16.92
N HIS A 197 -17.59 -9.62 17.46
CA HIS A 197 -18.73 -8.77 17.82
C HIS A 197 -19.53 -8.37 16.58
N GLN A 198 -18.85 -7.96 15.50
CA GLN A 198 -19.49 -7.59 14.24
C GLN A 198 -20.24 -8.79 13.64
N LEU A 199 -19.62 -9.97 13.59
CA LEU A 199 -20.25 -11.20 13.10
C LEU A 199 -21.51 -11.59 13.89
N ARG A 200 -21.47 -11.48 15.23
CA ARG A 200 -22.61 -11.84 16.09
C ARG A 200 -23.77 -10.85 15.98
N THR A 201 -23.47 -9.57 15.74
CA THR A 201 -24.48 -8.50 15.75
C THR A 201 -24.96 -8.10 14.36
N GLY A 202 -24.24 -8.51 13.30
CA GLY A 202 -24.44 -8.01 11.94
C GLY A 202 -24.11 -6.52 11.79
N ARG A 203 -23.39 -5.91 12.74
CA ARG A 203 -23.09 -4.47 12.74
C ARG A 203 -21.65 -4.22 12.32
N ASN A 204 -21.49 -3.80 11.07
CA ASN A 204 -20.21 -3.45 10.49
C ASN A 204 -19.64 -2.16 11.09
N ALA A 205 -18.37 -2.22 11.51
CA ALA A 205 -17.59 -1.15 12.08
C ALA A 205 -16.25 -0.94 11.34
N VAL A 206 -16.11 -1.52 10.15
CA VAL A 206 -14.95 -1.40 9.28
C VAL A 206 -15.09 -0.19 8.36
N ARG A 207 -13.98 0.52 8.18
CA ARG A 207 -13.79 1.57 7.18
C ARG A 207 -12.69 1.12 6.23
N LEU A 208 -12.87 1.37 4.93
CA LEU A 208 -11.85 1.11 3.92
C LEU A 208 -11.22 2.43 3.49
N GLY A 209 -9.90 2.48 3.39
CA GLY A 209 -9.25 3.61 2.74
C GLY A 209 -7.85 3.29 2.24
N TYR A 210 -7.21 4.32 1.72
CA TYR A 210 -5.83 4.26 1.28
C TYR A 210 -5.08 5.56 1.58
N ILE A 211 -3.77 5.45 1.59
CA ILE A 211 -2.85 6.58 1.39
C ILE A 211 -2.04 6.32 0.12
N SER A 212 -1.58 7.36 -0.55
CA SER A 212 -0.72 7.25 -1.74
C SER A 212 0.60 7.97 -1.56
N SER A 213 1.60 7.52 -2.31
CA SER A 213 2.90 8.16 -2.45
C SER A 213 3.26 8.26 -3.93
N GLU A 214 3.48 9.49 -4.38
CA GLU A 214 3.87 9.83 -5.75
C GLU A 214 5.38 10.05 -5.89
N ASP A 215 6.11 10.04 -4.76
CA ASP A 215 7.54 10.38 -4.67
C ASP A 215 8.42 9.21 -4.20
N GLY A 216 7.94 7.98 -4.41
CA GLY A 216 8.72 6.78 -4.09
C GLY A 216 8.83 6.50 -2.59
N SER A 217 7.76 6.74 -1.83
CA SER A 217 7.58 6.50 -0.38
C SER A 217 8.19 7.51 0.58
N ARG A 218 8.66 8.67 0.08
CA ARG A 218 9.25 9.72 0.92
C ARG A 218 8.18 10.47 1.68
N THR A 219 7.08 10.77 1.00
CA THR A 219 5.87 11.36 1.59
C THR A 219 4.65 10.51 1.28
N TRP A 220 3.63 10.68 2.11
CA TRP A 220 2.36 9.97 2.00
C TRP A 220 1.22 10.96 2.15
N SER A 221 0.19 10.80 1.33
CA SER A 221 -1.03 11.60 1.40
C SER A 221 -1.76 11.43 2.75
N SER A 222 -2.73 12.30 3.01
CA SER A 222 -3.79 12.00 3.98
C SER A 222 -4.61 10.78 3.50
N MET A 223 -5.24 10.10 4.47
CA MET A 223 -6.12 8.98 4.16
C MET A 223 -7.32 9.44 3.32
N THR A 224 -7.55 8.74 2.21
CA THR A 224 -8.80 8.81 1.46
C THR A 224 -9.74 7.69 1.93
N ASP A 225 -10.91 8.05 2.44
CA ASP A 225 -11.94 7.10 2.86
C ASP A 225 -12.80 6.67 1.66
N LEU A 226 -12.88 5.37 1.42
CA LEU A 226 -13.64 4.74 0.33
C LEU A 226 -14.90 4.02 0.83
N THR A 227 -15.19 4.08 2.13
CA THR A 227 -16.25 3.28 2.75
C THR A 227 -17.59 3.52 2.09
N GLU A 228 -18.01 4.76 1.91
CA GLU A 228 -19.32 5.07 1.29
C GLU A 228 -19.39 4.59 -0.17
N ARG A 229 -18.26 4.58 -0.90
CA ARG A 229 -18.23 4.06 -2.28
C ARG A 229 -18.40 2.54 -2.32
N VAL A 230 -17.91 1.82 -1.31
CA VAL A 230 -18.06 0.37 -1.19
C VAL A 230 -19.43 0.01 -0.63
N MET A 231 -19.86 0.67 0.45
CA MET A 231 -21.12 0.42 1.14
C MET A 231 -22.34 1.03 0.43
N GLY A 232 -22.13 1.77 -0.67
CA GLY A 232 -23.21 2.19 -1.57
C GLY A 232 -23.82 1.03 -2.36
N ASP A 233 -23.13 -0.12 -2.41
CA ASP A 233 -23.67 -1.36 -2.96
C ASP A 233 -24.59 -2.06 -1.95
N HIS A 234 -25.77 -2.51 -2.40
CA HIS A 234 -26.79 -3.11 -1.53
C HIS A 234 -26.34 -4.44 -0.90
N GLU A 235 -25.50 -5.22 -1.58
CA GLU A 235 -24.95 -6.45 -1.00
C GLU A 235 -23.86 -6.12 0.03
N ALA A 236 -23.06 -5.09 -0.22
CA ALA A 236 -22.05 -4.62 0.74
C ALA A 236 -22.66 -4.18 2.08
N GLN A 237 -23.86 -3.60 2.06
CA GLN A 237 -24.58 -3.20 3.27
C GLN A 237 -24.96 -4.37 4.18
N LYS A 238 -25.03 -5.59 3.64
CA LYS A 238 -25.35 -6.81 4.41
C LYS A 238 -24.13 -7.43 5.08
N TRP A 239 -22.92 -6.99 4.72
CA TRP A 239 -21.71 -7.57 5.27
C TRP A 239 -21.57 -7.24 6.75
N ALA A 240 -21.41 -8.26 7.57
CA ALA A 240 -21.16 -8.09 8.99
C ALA A 240 -19.78 -7.45 9.22
N THR A 241 -18.78 -7.82 8.42
CA THR A 241 -17.44 -7.23 8.40
C THR A 241 -16.74 -7.63 7.10
N PHE A 242 -15.68 -6.92 6.73
CA PHE A 242 -14.86 -7.24 5.55
C PHE A 242 -13.41 -6.83 5.75
N ALA A 243 -12.51 -7.29 4.89
CA ALA A 243 -11.15 -6.80 4.85
C ALA A 243 -10.54 -6.85 3.44
N VAL A 244 -9.51 -6.04 3.22
CA VAL A 244 -8.64 -6.11 2.04
C VAL A 244 -7.36 -6.88 2.37
N GLY A 245 -6.72 -7.44 1.34
CA GLY A 245 -5.48 -8.19 1.46
C GLY A 245 -5.56 -9.28 2.55
N PRO A 246 -4.59 -9.34 3.48
CA PRO A 246 -3.32 -8.59 3.47
C PRO A 246 -2.41 -9.05 2.32
N GLY A 247 -1.26 -8.39 2.12
CA GLY A 247 -0.31 -8.76 1.06
C GLY A 247 -0.19 -7.65 0.03
N HIS A 248 -0.26 -7.93 -1.26
CA HIS A 248 -0.18 -6.90 -2.30
C HIS A 248 -1.35 -7.02 -3.28
N GLY A 249 -1.81 -5.87 -3.77
CA GLY A 249 -2.66 -5.79 -4.95
C GLY A 249 -1.86 -5.91 -6.24
N VAL A 250 -2.56 -6.03 -7.36
CA VAL A 250 -1.94 -6.17 -8.68
C VAL A 250 -2.52 -5.17 -9.66
N GLN A 251 -1.67 -4.68 -10.57
CA GLN A 251 -2.13 -3.94 -11.75
C GLN A 251 -2.26 -4.91 -12.92
N LEU A 252 -3.42 -4.92 -13.55
CA LEU A 252 -3.70 -5.71 -14.75
C LEU A 252 -3.01 -5.10 -15.97
N SER A 253 -2.86 -5.89 -17.03
CA SER A 253 -2.38 -5.41 -18.33
C SER A 253 -3.26 -4.30 -18.93
N SER A 254 -4.55 -4.25 -18.55
CA SER A 254 -5.48 -3.17 -18.91
C SER A 254 -5.25 -1.86 -18.14
N GLY A 255 -4.31 -1.81 -17.21
CA GLY A 255 -4.04 -0.68 -16.32
C GLY A 255 -4.89 -0.65 -15.05
N GLY A 256 -5.98 -1.43 -14.99
CA GLY A 256 -6.84 -1.50 -13.81
C GLY A 256 -6.12 -2.05 -12.57
N LEU A 257 -6.33 -1.42 -11.41
CA LEU A 257 -5.81 -1.88 -10.13
C LEU A 257 -6.80 -2.85 -9.47
N VAL A 258 -6.31 -3.98 -8.99
CA VAL A 258 -7.10 -5.01 -8.32
C VAL A 258 -6.57 -5.22 -6.91
N ILE A 259 -7.46 -5.01 -5.94
CA ILE A 259 -7.19 -5.22 -4.52
C ILE A 259 -7.97 -6.47 -4.08
N PRO A 260 -7.30 -7.54 -3.62
CA PRO A 260 -7.99 -8.72 -3.11
C PRO A 260 -8.73 -8.35 -1.82
N ALA A 261 -9.94 -8.90 -1.64
CA ALA A 261 -10.78 -8.65 -0.47
C ALA A 261 -11.69 -9.85 -0.17
N TYR A 262 -12.21 -9.90 1.05
CA TYR A 262 -13.24 -10.85 1.49
C TYR A 262 -14.23 -10.16 2.42
N ALA A 263 -15.45 -10.69 2.49
CA ALA A 263 -16.52 -10.21 3.36
C ALA A 263 -17.29 -11.39 3.98
N TYR A 264 -17.96 -11.14 5.11
CA TYR A 264 -18.83 -12.09 5.81
C TYR A 264 -20.28 -11.64 5.82
#